data_AF-A0A9P7B0T1-F1
#
_entry.id   AF-A0A9P7B0T1-F1
#
_cell.length_a   1.000
_cell.length_b   1.000
_cell.length_c   1.000
_cell.angle_alpha   90.00
_cell.angle_beta   90.00
_cell.angle_gamma   90.00
#
_symmetry.space_group_name_H-M   'P 1'
#
loop_
_entity.id
_entity.type
_entity.pdbx_description
1 polymer ?
#
loop_
_entity_poly.entity_id
_entity_poly.type
_entity_poly.pdbx_seq_one_letter_code
_entity_poly.pdbx_strand_id
1 'polypeptide(L)'
;MPLYLNVGLLVLNIRYTRLKVDGVLSIVQDIKVVLALTVREFDVRPAYDEYDRLHPTKELKNVAGERAYQIACGAAHPADGFPCKVSLRESSS
;
A
#
# COMPACT_ATOMS: atom_id res chain seq x y z
N MET A 1 -47.78 -21.99 15.12
CA MET A 1 -46.39 -22.50 15.06
C MET A 1 -45.44 -21.31 15.09
N PRO A 2 -44.98 -20.81 16.26
CA PRO A 2 -44.03 -19.69 16.28
C PRO A 2 -42.59 -20.21 16.26
N LEU A 3 -41.79 -19.77 15.27
CA LEU A 3 -40.35 -20.00 15.22
C LEU A 3 -39.65 -19.11 16.27
N TYR A 4 -38.92 -19.72 17.20
CA TYR A 4 -37.99 -19.05 18.09
C TYR A 4 -36.80 -18.52 17.28
N LEU A 5 -36.79 -17.22 16.98
CA LEU A 5 -35.61 -16.53 16.47
C LEU A 5 -34.60 -16.39 17.63
N ASN A 6 -33.58 -17.25 17.63
CA ASN A 6 -32.56 -17.28 18.66
C ASN A 6 -31.70 -16.01 18.60
N VAL A 7 -32.04 -15.02 19.42
CA VAL A 7 -31.34 -13.73 19.55
C VAL A 7 -29.84 -13.93 19.88
N GLY A 8 -29.49 -15.05 20.52
CA GLY A 8 -28.10 -15.39 20.84
C GLY A 8 -27.21 -15.62 19.62
N LEU A 9 -27.75 -16.21 18.54
CA LEU A 9 -26.97 -16.46 17.31
C LEU A 9 -26.74 -15.16 16.51
N LEU A 10 -27.68 -14.21 16.59
CA LEU A 10 -27.56 -12.92 15.91
C LEU A 10 -26.56 -12.00 16.61
N VAL A 11 -26.51 -12.00 17.95
CA VAL A 11 -25.50 -11.27 18.72
C VAL A 11 -24.11 -11.86 18.52
N LEU A 12 -23.98 -13.19 18.36
CA LEU A 12 -22.70 -13.84 18.09
C LEU A 12 -22.18 -13.50 16.68
N ASN A 13 -23.05 -13.45 15.67
CA ASN A 13 -22.67 -13.06 14.31
C ASN A 13 -22.26 -11.58 14.19
N ILE A 14 -22.86 -10.68 14.98
CA ILE A 14 -22.44 -9.26 15.02
C ILE A 14 -21.07 -9.10 15.71
N ARG A 15 -20.72 -9.98 16.66
CA ARG A 15 -19.39 -9.95 17.31
C ARG A 15 -18.29 -10.60 16.47
N TYR A 16 -18.61 -11.58 15.63
CA TYR A 16 -17.61 -12.25 14.79
C TYR A 16 -17.10 -11.36 13.65
N THR A 17 -17.92 -10.44 13.12
CA THR A 17 -17.47 -9.42 12.16
C THR A 17 -16.69 -8.26 12.78
N ARG A 18 -16.61 -8.20 14.12
CA ARG A 18 -15.88 -7.17 14.89
C ARG A 18 -14.54 -7.64 15.44
N LEU A 19 -14.07 -8.83 15.07
CA LEU A 19 -12.66 -9.23 15.21
C LEU A 19 -11.85 -8.66 14.03
N LYS A 20 -11.84 -7.33 13.90
CA LYS A 20 -11.01 -6.63 12.91
C LYS A 20 -10.21 -5.59 13.66
N VAL A 21 -9.07 -6.04 14.19
CA VAL A 21 -7.94 -5.27 14.76
C VAL A 21 -8.26 -3.78 14.83
N ASP A 22 -8.83 -3.31 15.94
CA ASP A 22 -9.48 -1.99 16.05
C ASP A 22 -8.53 -0.80 15.75
N GLY A 23 -7.22 -1.02 15.61
CA GLY A 23 -6.23 -0.03 15.18
C GLY A 23 -5.94 0.04 13.66
N VAL A 24 -6.18 -1.02 12.88
CA VAL A 24 -5.81 -1.06 11.44
C VAL A 24 -6.70 -0.11 10.62
N LEU A 25 -7.94 0.11 11.05
CA LEU A 25 -8.88 0.99 10.35
C LEU A 25 -8.41 2.46 10.38
N SER A 26 -7.86 2.94 11.52
CA SER A 26 -7.32 4.30 11.63
C SER A 26 -6.12 4.50 10.71
N ILE A 27 -5.17 3.56 10.75
CA ILE A 27 -3.91 3.64 9.99
C ILE A 27 -4.18 3.71 8.48
N VAL A 28 -5.11 2.91 7.96
CA VAL A 28 -5.44 2.94 6.53
C VAL A 28 -6.08 4.27 6.14
N GLN A 29 -6.88 4.87 7.01
CA GLN A 29 -7.51 6.16 6.75
C GLN A 29 -6.47 7.29 6.73
N ASP A 30 -5.53 7.27 7.68
CA ASP A 30 -4.42 8.22 7.72
C ASP A 30 -3.52 8.10 6.50
N ILE A 31 -3.17 6.87 6.09
CA ILE A 31 -2.40 6.60 4.86
C ILE A 31 -3.12 7.15 3.63
N LYS A 32 -4.44 6.93 3.52
CA LYS A 32 -5.22 7.43 2.39
C LYS A 32 -5.24 8.95 2.35
N VAL A 33 -5.40 9.62 3.49
CA VAL A 33 -5.40 11.08 3.57
C VAL A 33 -4.03 11.63 3.17
N VAL A 34 -2.96 11.10 3.75
CA VAL A 34 -1.59 11.52 3.42
C VAL A 34 -1.31 11.28 1.93
N LEU A 35 -1.62 10.09 1.42
CA LEU A 35 -1.42 9.78 0.00
C LEU A 35 -2.21 10.73 -0.90
N ALA A 36 -3.48 11.00 -0.59
CA ALA A 36 -4.33 11.88 -1.37
C ALA A 36 -3.83 13.32 -1.39
N LEU A 37 -3.28 13.83 -0.28
CA LEU A 37 -2.66 15.16 -0.24
C LEU A 37 -1.36 15.18 -1.04
N THR A 38 -0.50 14.19 -0.84
CA THR A 38 0.78 14.09 -1.54
C THR A 38 0.60 14.04 -3.07
N VAL A 39 -0.28 13.20 -3.60
CA VAL A 39 -0.48 13.08 -5.07
C VAL A 39 -1.23 14.27 -5.69
N ARG A 40 -1.85 15.12 -4.86
CA ARG A 40 -2.47 16.37 -5.33
C ARG A 40 -1.44 17.47 -5.52
N GLU A 41 -0.43 17.54 -4.65
CA GLU A 41 0.59 18.59 -4.67
C GLU A 41 1.85 18.18 -5.43
N PHE A 42 2.19 16.89 -5.44
CA PHE A 42 3.43 16.39 -5.99
C PHE A 42 3.19 15.38 -7.11
N ASP A 43 4.02 15.46 -8.13
CA ASP A 43 4.21 14.40 -9.11
C ASP A 43 5.43 13.57 -8.72
N VAL A 44 5.21 12.28 -8.47
CA VAL A 44 6.23 11.33 -8.04
C VAL A 44 6.42 10.30 -9.15
N ARG A 45 7.59 10.31 -9.79
CA ARG A 45 7.91 9.41 -10.92
C ARG A 45 9.03 8.45 -10.55
N PRO A 46 8.90 7.13 -10.81
CA PRO A 46 9.98 6.18 -10.58
C PRO A 46 11.19 6.54 -11.47
N ALA A 47 12.40 6.40 -10.92
CA ALA A 47 13.66 6.76 -11.58
C ALA A 47 14.66 5.60 -11.57
N TYR A 48 14.17 4.37 -11.72
CA TYR A 48 14.98 3.16 -11.69
C TYR A 48 16.04 3.12 -12.78
N ASP A 49 15.76 3.60 -13.99
CA ASP A 49 16.73 3.62 -15.09
C ASP A 49 17.95 4.47 -14.77
N GLU A 50 17.75 5.62 -14.12
CA GLU A 50 18.83 6.52 -13.71
C GLU A 50 19.60 5.92 -12.54
N TYR A 51 18.89 5.35 -11.57
CA TYR A 51 19.49 4.66 -10.44
C TYR A 51 20.38 3.49 -10.90
N ASP A 52 19.89 2.69 -11.85
CA ASP A 52 20.57 1.52 -12.37
C ASP A 52 21.83 1.86 -13.19
N ARG A 53 21.85 3.02 -13.86
CA ARG A 53 23.06 3.53 -14.53
C ARG A 53 24.14 3.93 -13.53
N LEU A 54 23.74 4.50 -12.39
CA LEU A 54 24.66 4.90 -11.32
C LEU A 54 25.10 3.69 -10.47
N HIS A 55 24.25 2.66 -10.36
CA HIS A 55 24.47 1.45 -9.56
C HIS A 55 24.30 0.19 -10.42
N PRO A 56 25.27 -0.10 -11.31
CA PRO A 56 25.23 -1.31 -12.12
C PRO A 56 25.43 -2.55 -11.24
N THR A 57 24.49 -3.48 -11.32
CA THR A 57 24.47 -4.73 -10.54
C THR A 57 24.15 -5.89 -11.47
N LYS A 58 24.75 -7.06 -11.21
CA LYS A 58 24.53 -8.30 -12.00
C LYS A 58 23.31 -9.11 -11.56
N GLU A 59 22.66 -8.71 -10.48
CA GLU A 59 21.47 -9.36 -9.92
C GLU A 59 20.23 -9.15 -10.81
N LEU A 60 19.24 -10.03 -10.63
CA LEU A 60 17.98 -9.99 -11.36
C LEU A 60 17.15 -8.78 -10.92
N LYS A 61 17.06 -7.76 -11.78
CA LYS A 61 16.27 -6.54 -11.49
C LYS A 61 14.80 -6.66 -11.86
N ASN A 62 14.48 -7.45 -12.89
CA ASN A 62 13.13 -7.53 -13.45
C ASN A 62 12.64 -8.98 -13.54
N VAL A 63 11.35 -9.20 -13.27
CA VAL A 63 10.64 -10.47 -13.41
C VAL A 63 9.38 -10.21 -14.24
N ALA A 64 9.17 -10.99 -15.31
CA ALA A 64 8.05 -10.80 -16.24
C ALA A 64 7.94 -9.38 -16.85
N GLY A 65 9.08 -8.69 -17.01
CA GLY A 65 9.13 -7.32 -17.55
C GLY A 65 8.91 -6.21 -16.52
N GLU A 66 8.54 -6.56 -15.28
CA GLU A 66 8.31 -5.63 -14.18
C GLU A 66 9.46 -5.63 -13.17
N ARG A 67 9.62 -4.56 -12.39
CA ARG A 67 10.65 -4.50 -11.32
C ARG A 67 10.40 -5.59 -10.27
N ALA A 68 11.45 -6.28 -9.84
CA ALA A 68 11.37 -7.27 -8.79
C ALA A 68 11.23 -6.58 -7.41
N TYR A 69 9.99 -6.31 -6.98
CA TYR A 69 9.71 -5.53 -5.76
C TYR A 69 9.92 -6.26 -4.43
N GLN A 70 10.04 -7.58 -4.41
CA GLN A 70 10.24 -8.33 -3.19
C GLN A 70 11.71 -8.69 -3.02
N ILE A 71 12.39 -8.00 -2.10
CA ILE A 71 13.66 -8.47 -1.57
C ILE A 71 13.40 -9.50 -0.47
N ALA A 72 14.24 -10.52 -0.35
CA ALA A 72 14.12 -11.56 0.69
C ALA A 72 14.56 -11.05 2.09
N CYS A 73 13.94 -9.98 2.56
CA CYS A 73 13.93 -9.57 3.96
C CYS A 73 12.53 -9.85 4.52
N GLY A 74 12.40 -10.17 5.81
CA GLY A 74 11.14 -10.65 6.43
C GLY A 74 9.88 -9.79 6.29
N ALA A 75 9.96 -8.63 5.63
CA ALA A 75 8.85 -7.81 5.15
C ALA A 75 9.11 -7.38 3.69
N ALA A 76 8.05 -7.14 2.92
CA ALA A 76 8.19 -6.64 1.55
C ALA A 76 8.70 -5.19 1.55
N HIS A 77 10.00 -5.00 1.32
CA HIS A 77 10.59 -3.68 1.08
C HIS A 77 10.64 -3.38 -0.42
N PRO A 78 10.37 -2.14 -0.85
CA PRO A 78 10.50 -1.75 -2.24
C PRO A 78 11.92 -2.02 -2.77
N ALA A 79 12.01 -2.47 -4.03
CA ALA A 79 13.29 -2.61 -4.72
C ALA A 79 14.09 -1.31 -4.64
N ASP A 80 15.34 -1.41 -4.19
CA ASP A 80 16.32 -0.32 -4.08
C ASP A 80 15.82 0.91 -3.28
N GLY A 81 14.81 0.72 -2.42
CA GLY A 81 14.21 1.80 -1.64
C GLY A 81 13.29 2.73 -2.44
N PHE A 82 12.81 2.32 -3.62
CA PHE A 82 11.94 3.10 -4.51
C PHE A 82 12.57 4.44 -4.94
N PRO A 83 13.67 4.41 -5.74
CA PRO A 83 14.24 5.61 -6.35
C PRO A 83 13.18 6.33 -7.18
N CYS A 84 12.89 7.58 -6.81
CA CYS A 84 11.90 8.40 -7.47
C CYS A 84 12.34 9.87 -7.56
N LYS A 85 11.78 10.57 -8.53
CA LYS A 85 11.85 12.02 -8.66
C LYS A 85 10.54 12.61 -8.18
N VAL A 86 10.64 13.72 -7.46
CA VAL A 86 9.48 14.44 -6.93
C VAL A 86 9.54 15.87 -7.47
N SER A 87 8.44 16.32 -8.04
CA SER A 87 8.25 17.71 -8.48
C SER A 87 6.91 18.25 -8.01
N LEU A 88 6.79 19.57 -7.85
CA LEU A 88 5.49 20.20 -7.63
C LEU A 88 4.62 19.97 -8.86
N ARG A 89 3.35 19.63 -8.63
CA ARG A 89 2.37 19.44 -9.69
C ARG A 89 1.91 20.81 -10.16
N GLU A 90 2.02 21.06 -11.47
CA GLU A 90 1.47 22.27 -12.06
C GLU A 90 -0.06 22.24 -11.96
N SER A 91 -0.63 23.22 -11.27
CA SER A 91 -2.08 23.43 -11.25
C SER A 91 -2.48 24.02 -12.60
N SER A 92 -3.00 23.18 -13.49
CA SER A 92 -3.73 23.63 -14.67
C SER A 92 -4.86 24.54 -14.20
N SER A 93 -4.65 25.85 -14.33
CA SER A 93 -5.59 26.91 -13.92
C SER A 93 -6.69 27.08 -14.95
#